data_AF-A0A2M7CMG8-F1
#
_entry.id   AF-A0A2M7CMG8-F1
#
_cell.length_a   1.000
_cell.length_b   1.000
_cell.length_c   1.000
_cell.angle_alpha   90.00
_cell.angle_beta   90.00
_cell.angle_gamma   90.00
#
_symmetry.space_group_name_H-M   'P 1'
#
loop_
_entity.id
_entity.type
_entity.pdbx_description
1 polymer ?
#
loop_
_entity_poly.entity_id
_entity_poly.type
_entity_poly.pdbx_seq_one_letter_code
_entity_poly.pdbx_strand_id
1 'polypeptide(L)'
;VPMIARLRSTLPPKGLLYIGDCKMGALATRAYVAQTGNYYLMPLAQVGDLPDQLEKWVDDAVRGKMRLQPILDVDGKTRLGEAYERRRRLTAETETGTFQWDERVLIVRSTAYAKAAVRSLHKRLAQAQSELRALTPPRGRGQRQFTEEAELQAAVDAILERYDVTGLLTVELQRETEQHSVRAYRNAPARSEEHHRYVVKVKENRARLRKLEPRLGWRVYVTNAPARKLPLKQAVLAYRDEWLVERNCARLKGRVLSLAPLWVRRDDHALGLTRLLTLAARVLAVAEYQVRRTLAQDHRTLGGLYPGQPTRTTAQPTTERLLRAFKTVSLTLVQKGTQVFYLLTPLSDLHRTILHDLACPSNLYQRWFPKSWKPLRI
;
A
#
# COMPACT_ATOMS: atom_id res chain seq x y z
N VAL A 1 -14.43 16.41 -3.82
CA VAL A 1 -14.40 17.83 -4.24
C VAL A 1 -14.35 18.83 -3.09
N PRO A 2 -15.22 18.80 -2.05
CA PRO A 2 -15.27 19.85 -1.03
C PRO A 2 -13.95 20.10 -0.27
N MET A 3 -13.22 19.03 0.07
CA MET A 3 -11.92 19.16 0.72
C MET A 3 -10.86 19.81 -0.18
N ILE A 4 -10.85 19.46 -1.47
CA ILE A 4 -9.93 20.04 -2.47
C ILE A 4 -10.22 21.52 -2.63
N ALA A 5 -11.51 21.90 -2.73
CA ALA A 5 -11.94 23.30 -2.79
C ALA A 5 -11.45 24.10 -1.56
N ARG A 6 -11.62 23.53 -0.35
CA ARG A 6 -11.15 24.15 0.89
C ARG A 6 -9.63 24.29 0.97
N LEU A 7 -8.87 23.30 0.49
CA LEU A 7 -7.40 23.39 0.48
C LEU A 7 -6.89 24.48 -0.48
N ARG A 8 -7.60 24.70 -1.59
CA ARG A 8 -7.26 25.74 -2.57
C ARG A 8 -7.47 27.16 -2.05
N SER A 9 -8.24 27.38 -0.99
CA SER A 9 -8.37 28.71 -0.38
C SER A 9 -7.19 29.09 0.51
N THR A 10 -6.34 28.13 0.89
CA THR A 10 -5.21 28.34 1.81
C THR A 10 -3.85 28.02 1.20
N LEU A 11 -3.80 27.17 0.17
CA LEU A 11 -2.60 26.81 -0.59
C LEU A 11 -2.58 27.51 -1.95
N PRO A 12 -1.44 27.50 -2.67
CA PRO A 12 -1.39 28.00 -4.03
C PRO A 12 -2.55 27.45 -4.88
N PRO A 13 -3.27 28.29 -5.63
CA PRO A 13 -4.55 27.91 -6.24
C PRO A 13 -4.42 26.89 -7.37
N LYS A 14 -3.20 26.72 -7.91
CA LYS A 14 -2.84 25.88 -9.06
C LYS A 14 -1.51 25.16 -8.83
N GLY A 15 -1.29 24.08 -9.58
CA GLY A 15 -0.02 23.34 -9.60
C GLY A 15 0.18 22.34 -8.46
N LEU A 16 -0.82 22.12 -7.60
CA LEU A 16 -0.77 21.12 -6.53
C LEU A 16 -0.99 19.71 -7.09
N LEU A 17 -0.27 18.72 -6.57
CA LEU A 17 -0.49 17.31 -6.85
C LEU A 17 -1.30 16.67 -5.72
N TYR A 18 -2.52 16.24 -6.02
CA TYR A 18 -3.39 15.49 -5.10
C TYR A 18 -3.18 13.99 -5.29
N ILE A 19 -2.71 13.32 -4.24
CA ILE A 19 -2.53 11.87 -4.20
C ILE A 19 -3.59 11.27 -3.28
N GLY A 20 -4.24 10.19 -3.71
CA GLY A 20 -5.27 9.55 -2.91
C GLY A 20 -5.65 8.16 -3.41
N ASP A 21 -6.53 7.49 -2.66
CA ASP A 21 -7.04 6.16 -2.97
C ASP A 21 -8.02 6.15 -4.16
N CYS A 22 -8.51 4.94 -4.51
CA CYS A 22 -9.40 4.75 -5.64
C CYS A 22 -10.76 5.46 -5.52
N LYS A 23 -11.18 5.90 -4.33
CA LYS A 23 -12.42 6.67 -4.13
C LYS A 23 -12.29 8.08 -4.69
N MET A 24 -11.06 8.61 -4.80
CA MET A 24 -10.80 9.86 -5.53
C MET A 24 -11.00 9.70 -7.05
N GLY A 25 -11.05 8.46 -7.55
CA GLY A 25 -11.09 8.09 -8.98
C GLY A 25 -12.34 8.51 -9.77
N ALA A 26 -13.37 9.04 -9.09
CA ALA A 26 -14.58 9.52 -9.74
C ALA A 26 -14.28 10.55 -10.84
N LEU A 27 -14.96 10.44 -11.98
CA LEU A 27 -14.74 11.32 -13.14
C LEU A 27 -14.92 12.80 -12.77
N ALA A 28 -15.96 13.15 -12.02
CA ALA A 28 -16.22 14.51 -11.56
C ALA A 28 -15.09 15.08 -10.68
N THR A 29 -14.50 14.26 -9.79
CA THR A 29 -13.37 14.68 -8.97
C THR A 29 -12.12 14.96 -9.82
N ARG A 30 -11.83 14.09 -10.79
CA ARG A 30 -10.71 14.25 -11.72
C ARG A 30 -10.88 15.47 -12.63
N ALA A 31 -12.08 15.68 -13.17
CA ALA A 31 -12.44 16.86 -13.94
C ALA A 31 -12.23 18.15 -13.14
N TYR A 32 -12.73 18.21 -11.91
CA TYR A 32 -12.56 19.36 -11.03
C TYR A 32 -11.08 19.68 -10.75
N VAL A 33 -10.26 18.67 -10.45
CA VAL A 33 -8.81 18.88 -10.23
C VAL A 33 -8.13 19.39 -11.50
N ALA A 34 -8.43 18.81 -12.65
CA ALA A 34 -7.84 19.21 -13.92
C ALA A 34 -8.26 20.63 -14.35
N GLN A 35 -9.56 20.95 -14.25
CA GLN A 35 -10.11 22.27 -14.60
C GLN A 35 -9.51 23.39 -13.75
N THR A 36 -9.16 23.08 -12.50
CA THR A 36 -8.56 24.06 -11.57
C THR A 36 -7.05 24.24 -11.76
N GLY A 37 -6.45 23.65 -12.80
CA GLY A 37 -5.02 23.74 -13.08
C GLY A 37 -4.15 22.97 -12.08
N ASN A 38 -4.73 21.98 -11.40
CA ASN A 38 -4.05 21.11 -10.46
C ASN A 38 -3.88 19.72 -11.06
N TYR A 39 -3.09 18.90 -10.36
CA TYR A 39 -2.74 17.57 -10.77
C TYR A 39 -3.29 16.53 -9.81
N TYR A 40 -3.55 15.33 -10.31
CA TYR A 40 -3.92 14.19 -9.48
C TYR A 40 -3.07 12.97 -9.77
N LEU A 41 -2.98 12.05 -8.81
CA LEU A 41 -2.39 10.73 -8.95
C LEU A 41 -3.13 9.74 -8.05
N MET A 42 -3.73 8.71 -8.62
CA MET A 42 -4.51 7.73 -7.86
C MET A 42 -4.66 6.40 -8.60
N PRO A 43 -4.92 5.29 -7.89
CA PRO A 43 -5.32 4.06 -8.53
C PRO A 43 -6.76 4.18 -9.04
N LEU A 44 -7.11 3.43 -10.07
CA LEU A 44 -8.51 3.27 -10.46
C LEU A 44 -9.14 2.04 -9.82
N ALA A 45 -10.40 2.17 -9.39
CA ALA A 45 -11.21 1.05 -8.94
C ALA A 45 -11.55 0.14 -10.14
N GLN A 46 -11.52 -1.18 -9.94
CA GLN A 46 -11.87 -2.18 -10.95
C GLN A 46 -13.40 -2.28 -11.14
N VAL A 47 -13.99 -1.21 -11.67
CA VAL A 47 -15.43 -1.07 -11.94
C VAL A 47 -15.67 -0.55 -13.37
N GLY A 48 -16.87 -0.76 -13.90
CA GLY A 48 -17.22 -0.41 -15.28
C GLY A 48 -16.33 -1.15 -16.29
N ASP A 49 -15.89 -0.47 -17.34
CA ASP A 49 -15.07 -1.06 -18.41
C ASP A 49 -13.59 -1.27 -18.04
N LEU A 50 -13.17 -0.86 -16.83
CA LEU A 50 -11.76 -0.92 -16.45
C LEU A 50 -11.19 -2.35 -16.42
N PRO A 51 -11.89 -3.38 -15.90
CA PRO A 51 -11.37 -4.75 -15.89
C PRO A 51 -11.00 -5.24 -17.30
N ASP A 52 -11.89 -5.05 -18.27
CA ASP A 52 -11.67 -5.46 -19.67
C ASP A 52 -10.54 -4.63 -20.33
N GLN A 53 -10.49 -3.33 -20.04
CA GLN A 53 -9.40 -2.47 -20.51
C GLN A 53 -8.06 -2.90 -19.93
N LEU A 54 -8.02 -3.18 -18.62
CA LEU A 54 -6.82 -3.65 -17.94
C LEU A 54 -6.37 -4.99 -18.52
N GLU A 55 -7.29 -5.90 -18.80
CA GLU A 55 -6.94 -7.18 -19.42
C GLU A 55 -6.24 -6.98 -20.77
N LYS A 56 -6.78 -6.12 -21.63
CA LYS A 56 -6.17 -5.79 -22.93
C LYS A 56 -4.80 -5.13 -22.76
N TRP A 57 -4.66 -4.22 -21.80
CA TRP A 57 -3.39 -3.55 -21.53
C TRP A 57 -2.33 -4.52 -21.01
N VAL A 58 -2.69 -5.41 -20.08
CA VAL A 58 -1.80 -6.46 -19.59
C VAL A 58 -1.40 -7.40 -20.72
N ASP A 59 -2.32 -7.75 -21.62
CA ASP A 59 -2.03 -8.57 -22.79
C ASP A 59 -0.99 -7.90 -23.72
N ASP A 60 -1.15 -6.60 -24.01
CA ASP A 60 -0.17 -5.84 -24.79
C ASP A 60 1.23 -5.83 -24.13
N ALA A 61 1.27 -5.70 -22.80
CA ALA A 61 2.53 -5.74 -22.05
C ALA A 61 3.18 -7.13 -22.09
N VAL A 62 2.41 -8.20 -21.82
CA VAL A 62 2.91 -9.58 -21.80
C VAL A 62 3.36 -10.05 -23.18
N ARG A 63 2.69 -9.59 -24.25
CA ARG A 63 3.10 -9.87 -25.64
C ARG A 63 4.26 -9.00 -26.12
N GLY A 64 4.79 -8.10 -25.29
CA GLY A 64 5.92 -7.25 -25.63
C GLY A 64 5.59 -6.13 -26.63
N LYS A 65 4.30 -5.82 -26.86
CA LYS A 65 3.90 -4.70 -27.73
C LYS A 65 4.25 -3.34 -27.11
N MET A 66 4.36 -3.30 -25.78
CA MET A 66 4.71 -2.10 -25.02
C MET A 66 6.09 -2.26 -24.37
N ARG A 67 6.93 -1.24 -24.51
CA ARG A 67 8.23 -1.20 -23.83
C ARG A 67 8.04 -0.90 -22.35
N LEU A 68 8.31 -1.90 -21.50
CA LEU A 68 8.27 -1.76 -20.05
C LEU A 68 9.52 -1.05 -19.53
N GLN A 69 9.31 -0.01 -18.73
CA GLN A 69 10.37 0.71 -18.01
C GLN A 69 10.53 0.10 -16.62
N PRO A 70 11.78 -0.19 -16.18
CA PRO A 70 12.01 -0.65 -14.82
C PRO A 70 11.71 0.45 -13.82
N ILE A 71 10.97 0.12 -12.76
CA ILE A 71 10.75 1.00 -11.62
C ILE A 71 11.73 0.60 -10.53
N LEU A 72 12.74 1.44 -10.32
CA LEU A 72 13.75 1.28 -9.29
C LEU A 72 13.40 2.10 -8.06
N ASP A 73 13.81 1.63 -6.90
CA ASP A 73 13.65 2.33 -5.63
C ASP A 73 14.55 3.58 -5.57
N VAL A 74 14.46 4.31 -4.46
CA VAL A 74 15.27 5.51 -4.18
C VAL A 74 16.78 5.21 -4.16
N ASP A 75 17.17 3.97 -3.88
CA ASP A 75 18.56 3.50 -3.94
C ASP A 75 19.10 3.35 -5.37
N GLY A 76 18.23 3.43 -6.38
CA GLY A 76 18.57 3.24 -7.79
C GLY A 76 18.97 1.82 -8.18
N LYS A 77 18.87 0.84 -7.27
CA LYS A 77 19.33 -0.54 -7.45
C LYS A 77 18.19 -1.55 -7.29
N THR A 78 17.33 -1.34 -6.31
CA THR A 78 16.26 -2.29 -5.99
C THR A 78 15.11 -2.15 -7.00
N ARG A 79 14.82 -3.22 -7.75
CA ARG A 79 13.71 -3.23 -8.72
C ARG A 79 12.37 -3.46 -8.01
N LEU A 80 11.58 -2.39 -7.91
CA LEU A 80 10.24 -2.40 -7.34
C LEU A 80 9.18 -2.97 -8.28
N GLY A 81 9.41 -2.87 -9.58
CA GLY A 81 8.50 -3.36 -10.60
C GLY A 81 8.89 -2.92 -12.00
N GLU A 82 7.90 -2.91 -12.86
CA GLU A 82 7.98 -2.45 -14.24
C GLU A 82 6.68 -1.77 -14.62
N ALA A 83 6.75 -0.77 -15.49
CA ALA A 83 5.57 -0.03 -15.89
C ALA A 83 5.70 0.53 -17.29
N TYR A 84 4.57 0.86 -17.88
CA TYR A 84 4.51 1.70 -19.07
C TYR A 84 3.31 2.64 -18.94
N GLU A 85 3.24 3.63 -19.81
CA GLU A 85 2.14 4.58 -19.80
C GLU A 85 1.48 4.69 -21.17
N ARG A 86 0.19 5.05 -21.12
CA ARG A 86 -0.62 5.41 -22.28
C ARG A 86 -1.32 6.74 -21.99
N ARG A 87 -1.88 7.34 -23.02
CA ARG A 87 -2.72 8.54 -22.88
C ARG A 87 -4.13 8.24 -23.35
N ARG A 88 -5.11 8.86 -22.71
CA ARG A 88 -6.49 8.92 -23.18
C ARG A 88 -7.03 10.32 -23.01
N ARG A 89 -7.92 10.72 -23.90
CA ARG A 89 -8.69 11.95 -23.74
C ARG A 89 -9.93 11.64 -22.93
N LEU A 90 -10.19 12.46 -21.93
CA LEU A 90 -11.41 12.40 -21.12
C LEU A 90 -12.24 13.64 -21.35
N THR A 91 -13.54 13.45 -21.18
CA THR A 91 -14.55 14.49 -21.26
C THR A 91 -15.45 14.36 -20.03
N ALA A 92 -15.79 15.47 -19.40
CA ALA A 92 -16.77 15.52 -18.32
C ALA A 92 -17.67 16.74 -18.47
N GLU A 93 -18.92 16.61 -18.07
CA GLU A 93 -19.82 17.73 -17.89
C GLU A 93 -19.48 18.45 -16.59
N THR A 94 -19.41 19.77 -16.65
CA THR A 94 -19.14 20.66 -15.52
C THR A 94 -20.19 21.77 -15.50
N GLU A 95 -20.29 22.50 -14.40
CA GLU A 95 -21.20 23.66 -14.28
C GLU A 95 -20.96 24.72 -15.37
N THR A 96 -19.72 24.81 -15.87
CA THR A 96 -19.32 25.76 -16.94
C THR A 96 -19.36 25.14 -18.34
N GLY A 97 -20.01 23.98 -18.52
CA GLY A 97 -20.11 23.24 -19.79
C GLY A 97 -19.18 22.03 -19.87
N THR A 98 -18.90 21.57 -21.08
CA THR A 98 -18.07 20.38 -21.31
C THR A 98 -16.58 20.69 -21.13
N PHE A 99 -15.91 19.95 -20.24
CA PHE A 99 -14.47 20.06 -20.01
C PHE A 99 -13.73 18.83 -20.53
N GLN A 100 -12.68 19.05 -21.32
CA GLN A 100 -11.84 18.00 -21.88
C GLN A 100 -10.40 18.11 -21.39
N TRP A 101 -9.77 16.97 -21.11
CA TRP A 101 -8.35 16.93 -20.74
C TRP A 101 -7.70 15.60 -21.15
N ASP A 102 -6.37 15.62 -21.25
CA ASP A 102 -5.58 14.42 -21.47
C ASP A 102 -5.18 13.80 -20.13
N GLU A 103 -5.45 12.51 -19.98
CA GLU A 103 -5.06 11.70 -18.83
C GLU A 103 -4.00 10.68 -19.23
N ARG A 104 -2.94 10.60 -18.43
CA ARG A 104 -1.96 9.51 -18.49
C ARG A 104 -2.45 8.35 -17.65
N VAL A 105 -2.47 7.17 -18.26
CA VAL A 105 -2.76 5.90 -17.63
C VAL A 105 -1.45 5.16 -17.45
N LEU A 106 -1.10 4.87 -16.21
CA LEU A 106 0.14 4.24 -15.78
C LEU A 106 -0.19 2.78 -15.44
N ILE A 107 0.31 1.84 -16.23
CA ILE A 107 0.08 0.41 -16.04
C ILE A 107 1.33 -0.18 -15.41
N VAL A 108 1.20 -0.61 -14.16
CA VAL A 108 2.33 -0.94 -13.28
C VAL A 108 2.22 -2.37 -12.81
N ARG A 109 3.26 -3.17 -13.02
CA ARG A 109 3.43 -4.48 -12.40
C ARG A 109 4.40 -4.38 -11.25
N SER A 110 3.90 -4.58 -10.04
CA SER A 110 4.72 -4.57 -8.82
C SER A 110 5.38 -5.93 -8.60
N THR A 111 6.70 -5.96 -8.39
CA THR A 111 7.45 -7.19 -8.13
C THR A 111 6.93 -7.90 -6.88
N ALA A 112 6.71 -7.15 -5.79
CA ALA A 112 6.25 -7.70 -4.52
C ALA A 112 4.82 -8.24 -4.63
N TYR A 113 3.94 -7.49 -5.31
CA TYR A 113 2.55 -7.88 -5.50
C TYR A 113 2.42 -9.09 -6.42
N ALA A 114 3.15 -9.13 -7.53
CA ALA A 114 3.20 -10.28 -8.44
C ALA A 114 3.68 -11.54 -7.71
N LYS A 115 4.78 -11.46 -6.93
CA LYS A 115 5.28 -12.60 -6.14
C LYS A 115 4.24 -13.09 -5.12
N ALA A 116 3.56 -12.17 -4.42
CA ALA A 116 2.52 -12.54 -3.47
C ALA A 116 1.31 -13.20 -4.16
N ALA A 117 0.87 -12.67 -5.30
CA ALA A 117 -0.22 -13.23 -6.09
C ALA A 117 0.12 -14.63 -6.62
N VAL A 118 1.33 -14.83 -7.13
CA VAL A 118 1.83 -16.15 -7.57
C VAL A 118 1.83 -17.14 -6.40
N ARG A 119 2.38 -16.77 -5.23
CA ARG A 119 2.35 -17.65 -4.05
C ARG A 119 0.93 -18.01 -3.62
N SER A 120 0.01 -17.05 -3.65
CA SER A 120 -1.40 -17.29 -3.31
C SER A 120 -2.05 -18.27 -4.30
N LEU A 121 -1.81 -18.09 -5.60
CA LEU A 121 -2.28 -18.99 -6.65
C LEU A 121 -1.79 -20.43 -6.42
N HIS A 122 -0.48 -20.61 -6.22
CA HIS A 122 0.12 -21.93 -5.96
C HIS A 122 -0.42 -22.57 -4.68
N LYS A 123 -0.67 -21.78 -3.63
CA LYS A 123 -1.32 -22.28 -2.41
C LYS A 123 -2.74 -22.80 -2.70
N ARG A 124 -3.56 -22.06 -3.46
CA ARG A 124 -4.91 -22.49 -3.85
C ARG A 124 -4.87 -23.75 -4.71
N LEU A 125 -3.95 -23.84 -5.66
CA LEU A 125 -3.75 -25.04 -6.48
C LEU A 125 -3.41 -26.26 -5.63
N ALA A 126 -2.44 -26.15 -4.72
CA ALA A 126 -2.05 -27.26 -3.85
C ALA A 126 -3.21 -27.74 -2.96
N GLN A 127 -4.00 -26.80 -2.42
CA GLN A 127 -5.19 -27.13 -1.62
C GLN A 127 -6.26 -27.84 -2.46
N ALA A 128 -6.58 -27.30 -3.65
CA ALA A 128 -7.55 -27.92 -4.55
C ALA A 128 -7.11 -29.32 -4.99
N GLN A 129 -5.83 -29.51 -5.34
CA GLN A 129 -5.29 -30.83 -5.70
C GLN A 129 -5.41 -31.84 -4.56
N SER A 130 -5.11 -31.41 -3.33
CA SER A 130 -5.22 -32.27 -2.15
C SER A 130 -6.66 -32.72 -1.94
N GLU A 131 -7.63 -31.81 -2.09
CA GLU A 131 -9.03 -32.14 -1.87
C GLU A 131 -9.62 -32.96 -3.02
N LEU A 132 -9.25 -32.67 -4.28
CA LEU A 132 -9.64 -33.49 -5.44
C LEU A 132 -9.14 -34.93 -5.30
N ARG A 133 -7.92 -35.14 -4.80
CA ARG A 133 -7.40 -36.48 -4.51
C ARG A 133 -8.13 -37.16 -3.34
N ALA A 134 -8.61 -36.37 -2.38
CA ALA A 134 -9.39 -36.88 -1.25
C ALA A 134 -10.82 -37.29 -1.62
N LEU A 135 -11.35 -36.87 -2.78
CA LEU A 135 -12.66 -37.34 -3.27
C LEU A 135 -12.68 -38.84 -3.57
N THR A 136 -11.55 -39.41 -3.99
CA THR A 136 -11.48 -40.82 -4.39
C THR A 136 -10.40 -41.55 -3.60
N PRO A 137 -10.60 -41.74 -2.28
CA PRO A 137 -9.64 -42.42 -1.42
C PRO A 137 -9.52 -43.91 -1.80
N PRO A 138 -8.41 -44.58 -1.43
CA PRO A 138 -8.31 -46.03 -1.54
C PRO A 138 -9.48 -46.74 -0.85
N ARG A 139 -9.87 -47.91 -1.36
CA ARG A 139 -10.98 -48.70 -0.80
C ARG A 139 -10.68 -49.02 0.67
N GLY A 140 -11.65 -48.79 1.55
CA GLY A 140 -11.49 -49.01 2.99
C GLY A 140 -12.80 -48.81 3.75
N ARG A 141 -12.86 -49.34 4.98
CA ARG A 141 -14.06 -49.23 5.82
C ARG A 141 -14.38 -47.76 6.11
N GLY A 142 -15.63 -47.36 5.83
CA GLY A 142 -16.11 -45.99 6.04
C GLY A 142 -15.70 -44.98 4.95
N GLN A 143 -15.02 -45.41 3.89
CA GLN A 143 -14.64 -44.54 2.77
C GLN A 143 -15.71 -44.58 1.67
N ARG A 144 -16.41 -43.46 1.48
CA ARG A 144 -17.40 -43.31 0.39
C ARG A 144 -16.69 -43.38 -0.97
N GLN A 145 -17.22 -44.18 -1.88
CA GLN A 145 -16.75 -44.28 -3.27
C GLN A 145 -17.81 -43.68 -4.20
N PHE A 146 -17.38 -43.04 -5.27
CA PHE A 146 -18.28 -42.55 -6.31
C PHE A 146 -18.51 -43.65 -7.35
N THR A 147 -19.77 -44.05 -7.53
CA THR A 147 -20.20 -45.02 -8.54
C THR A 147 -20.80 -44.34 -9.77
N GLU A 148 -21.26 -43.10 -9.64
CA GLU A 148 -21.80 -42.28 -10.72
C GLU A 148 -20.79 -41.22 -11.16
N GLU A 149 -20.49 -41.16 -12.46
CA GLU A 149 -19.54 -40.19 -13.01
C GLU A 149 -20.03 -38.75 -12.81
N ALA A 150 -21.34 -38.52 -12.99
CA ALA A 150 -21.97 -37.21 -12.86
C ALA A 150 -21.86 -36.64 -11.44
N GLU A 151 -22.01 -37.47 -10.41
CA GLU A 151 -21.85 -37.04 -9.01
C GLU A 151 -20.40 -36.65 -8.71
N LEU A 152 -19.43 -37.42 -9.22
CA LEU A 152 -18.02 -37.11 -9.06
C LEU A 152 -17.63 -35.84 -9.82
N GLN A 153 -18.12 -35.67 -11.04
CA GLN A 153 -17.88 -34.48 -11.86
C GLN A 153 -18.42 -33.22 -11.16
N ALA A 154 -19.64 -33.27 -10.63
CA ALA A 154 -20.22 -32.16 -9.87
C ALA A 154 -19.38 -31.80 -8.63
N ALA A 155 -18.88 -32.81 -7.90
CA ALA A 155 -17.98 -32.59 -6.77
C ALA A 155 -16.63 -31.98 -7.18
N VAL A 156 -16.07 -32.42 -8.31
CA VAL A 156 -14.85 -31.85 -8.90
C VAL A 156 -15.06 -30.37 -9.24
N ASP A 157 -16.14 -30.05 -9.96
CA ASP A 157 -16.42 -28.69 -10.41
C ASP A 157 -16.63 -27.73 -9.22
N ALA A 158 -17.34 -28.18 -8.18
CA ALA A 158 -17.51 -27.43 -6.95
C ALA A 158 -16.17 -27.10 -6.25
N ILE A 159 -15.21 -28.04 -6.25
CA ILE A 159 -13.87 -27.79 -5.69
C ILE A 159 -13.10 -26.78 -6.56
N LEU A 160 -13.14 -26.95 -7.89
CA LEU A 160 -12.43 -26.07 -8.82
C LEU A 160 -12.93 -24.62 -8.73
N GLU A 161 -14.24 -24.43 -8.64
CA GLU A 161 -14.89 -23.11 -8.48
C GLU A 161 -14.57 -22.49 -7.12
N ARG A 162 -14.74 -23.24 -6.02
CA ARG A 162 -14.49 -22.73 -4.66
C ARG A 162 -13.06 -22.26 -4.47
N TYR A 163 -12.09 -22.92 -5.09
CA TYR A 163 -10.69 -22.51 -5.04
C TYR A 163 -10.27 -21.53 -6.14
N ASP A 164 -11.16 -21.15 -7.07
CA ASP A 164 -10.86 -20.29 -8.23
C ASP A 164 -9.69 -20.83 -9.08
N VAL A 165 -9.69 -22.14 -9.34
CA VAL A 165 -8.65 -22.84 -10.13
C VAL A 165 -9.21 -23.55 -11.37
N THR A 166 -10.44 -23.22 -11.75
CA THR A 166 -11.11 -23.76 -12.93
C THR A 166 -10.23 -23.58 -14.17
N GLY A 167 -10.00 -24.69 -14.87
CA GLY A 167 -9.15 -24.72 -16.05
C GLY A 167 -7.65 -24.55 -15.80
N LEU A 168 -7.17 -24.44 -14.55
CA LEU A 168 -5.74 -24.47 -14.21
C LEU A 168 -5.26 -25.87 -13.83
N LEU A 169 -6.19 -26.76 -13.51
CA LEU A 169 -5.95 -28.19 -13.31
C LEU A 169 -6.58 -28.97 -14.47
N THR A 170 -5.86 -29.97 -14.97
CA THR A 170 -6.41 -31.01 -15.83
C THR A 170 -6.90 -32.13 -14.92
N VAL A 171 -8.21 -32.38 -14.95
CA VAL A 171 -8.87 -33.44 -14.21
C VAL A 171 -9.30 -34.52 -15.21
N GLU A 172 -8.92 -35.76 -14.95
CA GLU A 172 -9.36 -36.94 -15.70
C GLU A 172 -10.11 -37.86 -14.75
N LEU A 173 -11.34 -38.23 -15.10
CA LEU A 173 -12.12 -39.25 -14.39
C LEU A 173 -11.83 -40.61 -15.03
N GLN A 174 -11.47 -41.59 -14.21
CA GLN A 174 -11.19 -42.95 -14.68
C GLN A 174 -12.11 -43.95 -14.00
N ARG A 175 -12.79 -44.77 -14.81
CA ARG A 175 -13.58 -45.89 -14.31
C ARG A 175 -12.64 -47.06 -14.00
N GLU A 176 -12.64 -47.50 -12.75
CA GLU A 176 -12.00 -48.72 -12.30
C GLU A 176 -13.06 -49.78 -12.00
N THR A 177 -12.95 -50.93 -12.63
CA THR A 177 -13.86 -52.07 -12.44
C THR A 177 -13.13 -53.19 -11.69
N GLU A 178 -13.77 -53.77 -10.69
CA GLU A 178 -13.29 -54.98 -10.02
C GLU A 178 -14.39 -56.04 -10.04
N GLN A 179 -14.01 -57.28 -10.34
CA GLN A 179 -14.92 -58.42 -10.34
C GLN A 179 -14.74 -59.21 -9.04
N HIS A 180 -15.83 -59.34 -8.29
CA HIS A 180 -15.86 -60.17 -7.08
C HIS A 180 -16.60 -61.47 -7.35
N SER A 181 -15.94 -62.59 -7.10
CA SER A 181 -16.59 -63.90 -7.08
C SER A 181 -17.31 -64.08 -5.74
N VAL A 182 -18.64 -64.09 -5.79
CA VAL A 182 -19.49 -64.42 -4.64
C VAL A 182 -19.68 -65.92 -4.59
N ARG A 183 -19.20 -66.54 -3.51
CA ARG A 183 -19.30 -67.99 -3.28
C ARG A 183 -20.77 -68.39 -3.11
N ALA A 184 -21.12 -69.59 -3.58
CA ALA A 184 -22.46 -70.13 -3.37
C ALA A 184 -22.79 -70.20 -1.87
N TYR A 185 -24.00 -69.78 -1.49
CA TYR A 185 -24.48 -69.82 -0.11
C TYR A 185 -25.95 -70.23 -0.08
N ARG A 186 -26.25 -71.33 0.64
CA ARG A 186 -27.58 -71.97 0.66
C ARG A 186 -28.07 -72.27 -0.76
N ASN A 187 -29.24 -71.76 -1.16
CA ASN A 187 -29.84 -71.97 -2.48
C ASN A 187 -29.38 -70.95 -3.54
N ALA A 188 -28.43 -70.06 -3.23
CA ALA A 188 -27.91 -69.09 -4.19
C ALA A 188 -26.64 -69.62 -4.88
N PRO A 189 -26.63 -69.76 -6.23
CA PRO A 189 -25.45 -70.19 -6.97
C PRO A 189 -24.35 -69.13 -6.90
N ALA A 190 -23.10 -69.57 -7.11
CA ALA A 190 -21.96 -68.66 -7.20
C ALA A 190 -22.17 -67.70 -8.37
N ARG A 191 -21.93 -66.40 -8.13
CA ARG A 191 -22.11 -65.35 -9.13
C ARG A 191 -20.93 -64.40 -9.12
N SER A 192 -20.62 -63.84 -10.28
CA SER A 192 -19.65 -62.75 -10.39
C SER A 192 -20.40 -61.42 -10.29
N GLU A 193 -20.01 -60.58 -9.34
CA GLU A 193 -20.53 -59.21 -9.22
C GLU A 193 -19.47 -58.21 -9.70
N GLU A 194 -19.86 -57.34 -10.64
CA GLU A 194 -19.01 -56.25 -11.14
C GLU A 194 -19.26 -55.00 -10.30
N HIS A 195 -18.23 -54.53 -9.61
CA HIS A 195 -18.27 -53.28 -8.83
C HIS A 195 -17.33 -52.28 -9.48
N HIS A 196 -17.89 -51.18 -9.97
CA HIS A 196 -17.11 -50.11 -10.58
C HIS A 196 -17.09 -48.87 -9.68
N ARG A 197 -16.02 -48.09 -9.80
CA ARG A 197 -15.87 -46.77 -9.17
C ARG A 197 -15.22 -45.80 -10.14
N TYR A 198 -15.41 -44.51 -9.90
CA TYR A 198 -14.67 -43.47 -10.60
C TYR A 198 -13.57 -42.89 -9.70
N VAL A 199 -12.37 -42.71 -10.27
CA VAL A 199 -11.18 -42.18 -9.61
C VAL A 199 -10.74 -40.89 -10.29
N VAL A 200 -10.34 -39.90 -9.50
CA VAL A 200 -9.84 -38.62 -10.01
C VAL A 200 -8.33 -38.66 -10.21
N LYS A 201 -7.87 -38.36 -11.43
CA LYS A 201 -6.47 -38.01 -11.70
C LYS A 201 -6.36 -36.52 -11.96
N VAL A 202 -5.45 -35.88 -11.24
CA VAL A 202 -5.26 -34.43 -11.27
C VAL A 202 -3.82 -34.08 -11.59
N LYS A 203 -3.63 -33.19 -12.56
CA LYS A 203 -2.35 -32.60 -12.94
C LYS A 203 -2.49 -31.10 -13.14
N GLU A 204 -1.42 -30.35 -12.90
CA GLU A 204 -1.40 -28.92 -13.22
C GLU A 204 -1.34 -28.70 -14.73
N ASN A 205 -2.15 -27.77 -15.21
CA ASN A 205 -2.00 -27.27 -16.57
C ASN A 205 -0.87 -26.24 -16.63
N ARG A 206 0.37 -26.74 -16.69
CA ARG A 206 1.58 -25.89 -16.74
C ARG A 206 1.57 -24.89 -17.89
N ALA A 207 0.93 -25.21 -19.01
CA ALA A 207 0.83 -24.30 -20.15
C ALA A 207 -0.05 -23.07 -19.82
N ARG A 208 -1.18 -23.27 -19.14
CA ARG A 208 -2.05 -22.19 -18.69
C ARG A 208 -1.42 -21.39 -17.55
N LEU A 209 -0.75 -22.04 -16.60
CA LEU A 209 -0.04 -21.35 -15.52
C LEU A 209 1.05 -20.41 -16.06
N ARG A 210 1.87 -20.88 -17.01
CA ARG A 210 2.89 -20.03 -17.67
C ARG A 210 2.31 -18.82 -18.39
N LYS A 211 1.06 -18.90 -18.87
CA LYS A 211 0.35 -17.76 -19.48
C LYS A 211 -0.28 -16.83 -18.44
N LEU A 212 -0.72 -17.36 -17.30
CA LEU A 212 -1.39 -16.61 -16.24
C LEU A 212 -0.41 -15.83 -15.35
N GLU A 213 0.69 -16.43 -14.91
CA GLU A 213 1.62 -15.82 -13.95
C GLU A 213 2.19 -14.45 -14.37
N PRO A 214 2.54 -14.21 -15.66
CA PRO A 214 2.96 -12.88 -16.11
C PRO A 214 1.85 -11.82 -16.02
N ARG A 215 0.59 -12.24 -16.05
CA ARG A 215 -0.62 -11.39 -15.94
C ARG A 215 -0.96 -11.04 -14.48
N LEU A 216 -0.24 -11.58 -13.50
CA LEU A 216 -0.42 -11.27 -12.09
C LEU A 216 0.40 -10.05 -11.66
N GLY A 217 -0.15 -9.29 -10.70
CA GLY A 217 0.53 -8.20 -10.02
C GLY A 217 0.42 -6.82 -10.70
N TRP A 218 -0.49 -6.67 -11.66
CA TRP A 218 -0.72 -5.42 -12.38
C TRP A 218 -1.74 -4.51 -11.67
N ARG A 219 -1.51 -3.21 -11.74
CA ARG A 219 -2.41 -2.15 -11.26
C ARG A 219 -2.41 -0.98 -12.23
N VAL A 220 -3.50 -0.22 -12.21
CA VAL A 220 -3.67 1.00 -13.00
C VAL A 220 -3.66 2.19 -12.08
N TYR A 221 -2.82 3.17 -12.41
CA TYR A 221 -2.83 4.50 -11.83
C TYR A 221 -3.11 5.52 -12.91
N VAL A 222 -3.67 6.66 -12.53
CA VAL A 222 -3.95 7.74 -13.47
C VAL A 222 -3.45 9.09 -12.97
N THR A 223 -3.03 9.93 -13.89
CA THR A 223 -2.61 11.30 -13.61
C THR A 223 -2.84 12.21 -14.81
N ASN A 224 -3.23 13.46 -14.56
CA ASN A 224 -3.20 14.54 -15.57
C ASN A 224 -1.90 15.37 -15.51
N ALA A 225 -0.94 15.02 -14.64
CA ALA A 225 0.35 15.70 -14.59
C ALA A 225 1.16 15.43 -15.86
N PRO A 226 1.76 16.44 -16.49
CA PRO A 226 2.60 16.22 -17.68
C PRO A 226 3.85 15.43 -17.30
N ALA A 227 4.33 14.57 -18.21
CA ALA A 227 5.50 13.71 -17.98
C ALA A 227 6.77 14.50 -17.62
N ARG A 228 6.90 15.75 -18.10
CA ARG A 228 8.00 16.66 -17.74
C ARG A 228 7.99 17.04 -16.25
N LYS A 229 6.81 17.14 -15.62
CA LYS A 229 6.67 17.48 -14.19
C LYS A 229 6.62 16.23 -13.31
N LEU A 230 6.02 15.16 -13.80
CA LEU A 230 5.87 13.91 -13.07
C LEU A 230 6.18 12.71 -14.00
N PRO A 231 7.46 12.39 -14.23
CA PRO A 231 7.87 11.21 -15.00
C PRO A 231 7.29 9.92 -14.42
N LEU A 232 7.11 8.89 -15.26
CA LEU A 232 6.53 7.59 -14.88
C LEU A 232 7.12 7.04 -13.57
N LYS A 233 8.45 6.96 -13.47
CA LYS A 233 9.13 6.50 -12.25
C LYS A 233 8.73 7.31 -11.02
N GLN A 234 8.74 8.64 -11.13
CA GLN A 234 8.38 9.52 -10.02
C GLN A 234 6.90 9.42 -9.66
N ALA A 235 6.00 9.23 -10.63
CA ALA A 235 4.58 8.98 -10.34
C ALA A 235 4.40 7.70 -9.51
N VAL A 236 5.05 6.60 -9.90
CA VAL A 236 4.94 5.34 -9.15
C VAL A 236 5.53 5.46 -7.74
N LEU A 237 6.67 6.13 -7.60
CA LEU A 237 7.29 6.37 -6.29
C LEU A 237 6.43 7.30 -5.41
N ALA A 238 5.93 8.41 -5.96
CA ALA A 238 5.09 9.36 -5.23
C ALA A 238 3.80 8.70 -4.70
N TYR A 239 3.20 7.79 -5.47
CA TYR A 239 2.07 7.01 -4.97
C TYR A 239 2.48 6.00 -3.90
N ARG A 240 3.63 5.34 -4.05
CA ARG A 240 4.15 4.41 -3.04
C ARG A 240 4.47 5.12 -1.72
N ASP A 241 4.89 6.38 -1.80
CA ASP A 241 5.12 7.25 -0.65
C ASP A 241 3.80 7.74 0.01
N GLU A 242 2.62 7.31 -0.44
CA GLU A 242 1.33 7.50 0.27
C GLU A 242 1.37 6.90 1.70
N TRP A 243 2.35 6.05 2.03
CA TRP A 243 2.71 5.70 3.40
C TRP A 243 2.90 6.91 4.33
N LEU A 244 3.22 8.12 3.82
CA LEU A 244 3.30 9.34 4.63
C LEU A 244 1.96 9.73 5.27
N VAL A 245 0.83 9.47 4.59
CA VAL A 245 -0.50 9.68 5.16
C VAL A 245 -0.78 8.62 6.22
N GLU A 246 -0.49 7.35 5.93
CA GLU A 246 -0.58 6.26 6.91
C GLU A 246 0.29 6.54 8.14
N ARG A 247 1.46 7.13 7.96
CA ARG A 247 2.39 7.50 9.03
C ARG A 247 1.83 8.59 9.93
N ASN A 248 1.17 9.60 9.39
CA ASN A 248 0.52 10.62 10.24
C ASN A 248 -0.71 10.04 10.97
N CYS A 249 -1.46 9.14 10.34
CA CYS A 249 -2.50 8.36 11.03
C CYS A 249 -1.89 7.46 12.12
N ALA A 250 -0.74 6.85 11.88
CA ALA A 250 -0.01 6.03 12.85
C ALA A 250 0.57 6.88 13.99
N ARG A 251 1.02 8.11 13.73
CA ARG A 251 1.41 9.07 14.79
C ARG A 251 0.24 9.40 15.69
N LEU A 252 -0.92 9.65 15.08
CA LEU A 252 -2.15 9.97 15.79
C LEU A 252 -2.57 8.82 16.70
N LYS A 253 -2.66 7.60 16.16
CA LYS A 253 -3.11 6.41 16.89
C LYS A 253 -2.05 5.85 17.85
N GLY A 254 -0.78 5.90 17.48
CA GLY A 254 0.32 5.28 18.22
C GLY A 254 0.91 6.17 19.31
N ARG A 255 2.02 5.72 19.92
CA ARG A 255 2.64 6.32 21.11
C ARG A 255 2.97 7.82 21.02
N VAL A 256 3.09 8.38 19.82
CA VAL A 256 3.48 9.79 19.64
C VAL A 256 2.37 10.74 20.11
N LEU A 257 1.12 10.47 19.74
CA LEU A 257 -0.03 11.28 20.14
C LEU A 257 -1.08 10.50 20.93
N SER A 258 -0.94 9.18 21.01
CA SER A 258 -1.69 8.26 21.88
C SER A 258 -3.20 8.45 21.83
N LEU A 259 -3.76 8.72 20.63
CA LEU A 259 -5.21 8.81 20.48
C LEU A 259 -5.89 7.46 20.75
N ALA A 260 -5.20 6.33 20.55
CA ALA A 260 -5.79 5.01 20.76
C ALA A 260 -4.93 4.15 21.71
N PRO A 261 -5.55 3.47 22.71
CA PRO A 261 -6.96 3.57 23.11
C PRO A 261 -7.30 4.92 23.79
N LEU A 262 -8.52 5.42 23.55
CA LEU A 262 -9.04 6.66 24.14
C LEU A 262 -10.01 6.33 25.28
N TRP A 263 -9.66 6.70 26.52
CA TRP A 263 -10.54 6.52 27.68
C TRP A 263 -11.16 7.84 28.11
N VAL A 264 -12.17 8.28 27.37
CA VAL A 264 -12.90 9.52 27.65
C VAL A 264 -14.38 9.19 27.86
N ARG A 265 -14.97 9.69 28.95
CA ARG A 265 -16.36 9.39 29.34
C ARG A 265 -17.41 10.25 28.63
N ARG A 266 -17.02 11.38 28.06
CA ARG A 266 -17.92 12.34 27.40
C ARG A 266 -17.58 12.50 25.93
N ASP A 267 -18.59 12.53 25.08
CA ASP A 267 -18.42 12.63 23.62
C ASP A 267 -17.79 13.96 23.18
N ASP A 268 -18.11 15.05 23.88
CA ASP A 268 -17.55 16.38 23.59
C ASP A 268 -16.04 16.45 23.86
N HIS A 269 -15.58 15.82 24.94
CA HIS A 269 -14.16 15.67 25.25
C HIS A 269 -13.45 14.77 24.22
N ALA A 270 -14.09 13.68 23.79
CA ALA A 270 -13.53 12.81 22.76
C ALA A 270 -13.34 13.56 21.43
N LEU A 271 -14.34 14.36 21.04
CA LEU A 271 -14.30 15.22 19.86
C LEU A 271 -13.21 16.31 20.00
N GLY A 272 -13.16 17.00 21.13
CA GLY A 272 -12.20 18.06 21.41
C GLY A 272 -10.75 17.56 21.39
N LEU A 273 -10.48 16.44 22.06
CA LEU A 273 -9.16 15.81 22.08
C LEU A 273 -8.74 15.32 20.70
N THR A 274 -9.65 14.71 19.94
CA THR A 274 -9.37 14.30 18.55
C THR A 274 -8.96 15.49 17.68
N ARG A 275 -9.66 16.63 17.81
CA ARG A 275 -9.33 17.87 17.09
C ARG A 275 -7.94 18.39 17.49
N LEU A 276 -7.65 18.45 18.78
CA LEU A 276 -6.35 18.90 19.31
C LEU A 276 -5.20 18.02 18.83
N LEU A 277 -5.33 16.70 18.94
CA LEU A 277 -4.29 15.76 18.50
C LEU A 277 -4.10 15.78 16.99
N THR A 278 -5.17 16.05 16.22
CA THR A 278 -5.05 16.26 14.76
C THR A 278 -4.24 17.54 14.45
N LEU A 279 -4.36 18.60 15.25
CA LEU A 279 -3.50 19.78 15.12
C LEU A 279 -2.04 19.46 15.46
N ALA A 280 -1.80 18.73 16.55
CA ALA A 280 -0.45 18.29 16.92
C ALA A 280 0.19 17.44 15.81
N ALA A 281 -0.55 16.50 15.20
CA ALA A 281 -0.09 15.71 14.07
C ALA A 281 0.34 16.58 12.87
N ARG A 282 -0.41 17.66 12.59
CA ARG A 282 -0.07 18.61 11.54
C ARG A 282 1.19 19.40 11.87
N VAL A 283 1.37 19.85 13.12
CA VAL A 283 2.61 20.51 13.56
C VAL A 283 3.81 19.58 13.35
N LEU A 284 3.69 18.30 13.73
CA LEU A 284 4.74 17.31 13.50
C LEU A 284 5.04 17.11 12.01
N ALA A 285 4.01 17.07 11.16
CA ALA A 285 4.17 16.93 9.72
C ALA A 285 4.83 18.16 9.07
N VAL A 286 4.44 19.37 9.49
CA VAL A 286 4.99 20.63 8.96
C VAL A 286 6.46 20.80 9.34
N ALA A 287 6.84 20.52 10.60
CA ALA A 287 8.23 20.54 11.03
C ALA A 287 9.10 19.57 10.23
N GLU A 288 8.60 18.36 9.99
CA GLU A 288 9.28 17.34 9.20
C GLU A 288 9.45 17.77 7.74
N TYR A 289 8.37 18.30 7.13
CA TYR A 289 8.39 18.81 5.77
C TYR A 289 9.39 19.96 5.62
N GLN A 290 9.38 20.93 6.53
CA GLN A 290 10.24 22.10 6.49
C GLN A 290 11.71 21.71 6.53
N VAL A 291 12.13 20.88 7.50
CA VAL A 291 13.53 20.43 7.61
C VAL A 291 13.96 19.65 6.38
N ARG A 292 13.13 18.72 5.91
CA ARG A 292 13.46 17.90 4.72
C ARG A 292 13.55 18.73 3.45
N ARG A 293 12.68 19.74 3.31
CA ARG A 293 12.74 20.69 2.21
C ARG A 293 14.06 21.45 2.23
N THR A 294 14.46 22.01 3.37
CA THR A 294 15.73 22.74 3.50
C THR A 294 16.92 21.82 3.16
N LEU A 295 16.97 20.61 3.71
CA LEU A 295 18.03 19.64 3.40
C LEU A 295 18.09 19.27 1.92
N ALA A 296 16.93 19.08 1.28
CA ALA A 296 16.85 18.74 -0.14
C ALA A 296 17.28 19.91 -1.04
N GLN A 297 16.91 21.14 -0.69
CA GLN A 297 17.31 22.35 -1.42
C GLN A 297 18.82 22.57 -1.37
N ASP A 298 19.43 22.27 -0.23
CA ASP A 298 20.87 22.47 -0.03
C ASP A 298 21.70 21.24 -0.40
N HIS A 299 21.06 20.15 -0.84
CA HIS A 299 21.70 18.85 -1.10
C HIS A 299 22.50 18.30 0.11
N ARG A 300 22.02 18.54 1.34
CA ARG A 300 22.67 18.16 2.60
C ARG A 300 22.00 16.96 3.28
N THR A 301 22.74 16.35 4.21
CA THR A 301 22.21 15.37 5.17
C THR A 301 22.51 15.83 6.59
N LEU A 302 21.68 15.43 7.56
CA LEU A 302 21.82 15.81 8.96
C LEU A 302 22.35 14.64 9.79
N GLY A 303 23.49 14.85 10.46
CA GLY A 303 24.12 13.90 11.40
C GLY A 303 23.72 14.14 12.86
N GLY A 304 24.19 13.29 13.78
CA GLY A 304 24.02 13.49 15.22
C GLY A 304 22.63 13.20 15.80
N LEU A 305 21.66 12.75 14.99
CA LEU A 305 20.28 12.44 15.43
C LEU A 305 20.09 11.06 16.08
N TYR A 306 21.13 10.21 16.06
CA TYR A 306 21.05 8.82 16.50
C TYR A 306 21.97 8.61 17.71
N PRO A 307 21.42 8.44 18.92
CA PRO A 307 22.22 8.11 20.11
C PRO A 307 23.08 6.86 19.85
N GLY A 308 24.38 6.94 20.14
CA GLY A 308 25.34 5.86 19.90
C GLY A 308 25.79 5.69 18.43
N GLN A 309 25.29 6.49 17.49
CA GLN A 309 25.70 6.48 16.08
C GLN A 309 25.86 7.92 15.55
N PRO A 310 26.81 8.71 16.07
CA PRO A 310 26.95 10.13 15.73
C PRO A 310 27.24 10.39 14.25
N THR A 311 27.95 9.47 13.59
CA THR A 311 28.30 9.53 12.17
C THR A 311 27.14 9.20 11.23
N ARG A 312 26.04 8.64 11.74
CA ARG A 312 24.88 8.31 10.92
C ARG A 312 24.15 9.58 10.51
N THR A 313 24.11 9.83 9.21
CA THR A 313 23.38 10.96 8.63
C THR A 313 22.05 10.52 8.00
N THR A 314 21.16 11.49 7.79
CA THR A 314 19.88 11.26 7.10
C THR A 314 19.42 12.51 6.33
N ALA A 315 18.90 12.32 5.12
CA ALA A 315 18.19 13.36 4.36
C ALA A 315 16.69 13.44 4.74
N GLN A 316 16.19 12.46 5.49
CA GLN A 316 14.77 12.29 5.81
C GLN A 316 14.56 12.18 7.33
N PRO A 317 14.99 13.19 8.13
CA PRO A 317 14.79 13.16 9.57
C PRO A 317 13.30 13.15 9.92
N THR A 318 12.99 12.71 11.14
CA THR A 318 11.63 12.75 11.69
C THR A 318 11.53 13.82 12.76
N THR A 319 10.37 14.48 12.89
CA THR A 319 10.18 15.50 13.92
C THR A 319 10.47 14.97 15.32
N GLU A 320 10.10 13.73 15.62
CA GLU A 320 10.39 13.09 16.90
C GLU A 320 11.90 12.99 17.17
N ARG A 321 12.71 12.68 16.15
CA ARG A 321 14.18 12.63 16.27
C ARG A 321 14.79 14.01 16.42
N LEU A 322 14.28 14.98 15.66
CA LEU A 322 14.69 16.38 15.78
C LEU A 322 14.42 16.89 17.20
N LEU A 323 13.21 16.69 17.73
CA LEU A 323 12.83 17.07 19.10
C LEU A 323 13.63 16.32 20.16
N ARG A 324 13.95 15.03 19.93
CA ARG A 324 14.75 14.24 20.86
C ARG A 324 16.17 14.77 21.03
N ALA A 325 16.74 15.44 20.02
CA ALA A 325 18.05 16.08 20.15
C ALA A 325 18.03 17.14 21.27
N PHE A 326 16.93 17.90 21.40
CA PHE A 326 16.76 18.92 22.44
C PHE A 326 16.45 18.36 23.83
N LYS A 327 16.37 17.03 24.04
CA LYS A 327 16.07 16.44 25.36
C LYS A 327 17.09 16.86 26.43
N THR A 328 18.31 17.18 26.03
CA THR A 328 19.37 17.64 26.94
C THR A 328 19.32 19.14 27.23
N VAL A 329 18.47 19.91 26.55
CA VAL A 329 18.32 21.35 26.78
C VAL A 329 17.35 21.55 27.94
N SER A 330 17.87 21.99 29.08
CA SER A 330 17.08 22.32 30.27
C SER A 330 17.16 23.80 30.63
N LEU A 331 16.09 24.30 31.24
CA LEU A 331 16.03 25.56 31.95
C LEU A 331 15.96 25.27 33.45
N THR A 332 16.93 25.77 34.21
CA THR A 332 16.96 25.70 35.66
C THR A 332 16.68 27.08 36.24
N LEU A 333 15.72 27.16 37.16
CA LEU A 333 15.42 28.37 37.91
C LEU A 333 16.07 28.25 39.29
N VAL A 334 16.90 29.22 39.65
CA VAL A 334 17.54 29.29 40.96
C VAL A 334 17.05 30.53 41.69
N GLN A 335 16.31 30.33 42.78
CA GLN A 335 15.85 31.41 43.63
C GLN A 335 16.87 31.65 44.76
N LYS A 336 17.35 32.89 44.88
CA LYS A 336 18.23 33.32 45.97
C LYS A 336 17.64 34.59 46.59
N GLY A 337 16.92 34.43 47.70
CA GLY A 337 16.14 35.51 48.32
C GLY A 337 15.00 35.97 47.40
N THR A 338 14.94 37.27 47.10
CA THR A 338 13.97 37.88 46.17
C THR A 338 14.40 37.81 44.70
N GLN A 339 15.62 37.34 44.42
CA GLN A 339 16.14 37.25 43.06
C GLN A 339 15.93 35.86 42.46
N VAL A 340 15.50 35.81 41.20
CA VAL A 340 15.39 34.58 40.41
C VAL A 340 16.41 34.61 39.28
N PHE A 341 17.25 33.58 39.22
CA PHE A 341 18.24 33.37 38.17
C PHE A 341 17.75 32.29 37.20
N TYR A 342 17.96 32.52 35.91
CA TYR A 342 17.61 31.60 34.84
C TYR A 342 18.89 31.04 34.21
N LEU A 343 19.01 29.72 34.26
CA LEU A 343 20.16 28.97 33.79
C LEU A 343 19.71 28.06 32.65
N LEU A 344 20.09 28.41 31.42
CA LEU A 344 19.75 27.64 30.22
C LEU A 344 20.97 26.86 29.74
N THR A 345 20.79 25.58 29.42
CA THR A 345 21.83 24.76 28.78
C THR A 345 22.24 25.37 27.42
N PRO A 346 23.54 25.59 27.15
CA PRO A 346 24.00 26.10 25.86
C PRO A 346 23.57 25.21 24.68
N LEU A 347 23.16 25.86 23.57
CA LEU A 347 22.80 25.14 22.35
C LEU A 347 24.06 24.71 21.59
N SER A 348 24.18 23.40 21.34
CA SER A 348 25.20 22.81 20.46
C SER A 348 25.00 23.20 18.99
N ASP A 349 25.98 22.92 18.14
CA ASP A 349 25.88 23.15 16.70
C ASP A 349 24.74 22.37 16.06
N LEU A 350 24.48 21.15 16.56
CA LEU A 350 23.34 20.34 16.13
C LEU A 350 22.01 21.06 16.46
N HIS A 351 21.85 21.60 17.68
CA HIS A 351 20.64 22.34 18.04
C HIS A 351 20.43 23.57 17.15
N ARG A 352 21.50 24.32 16.89
CA ARG A 352 21.45 25.51 16.02
C ARG A 352 21.10 25.14 14.58
N THR A 353 21.67 24.05 14.06
CA THR A 353 21.38 23.52 12.72
C THR A 353 19.92 23.10 12.62
N ILE A 354 19.39 22.37 13.61
CA ILE A 354 17.99 21.96 13.62
C ILE A 354 17.06 23.19 13.68
N LEU A 355 17.37 24.20 14.51
CA LEU A 355 16.58 25.44 14.55
C LEU A 355 16.60 26.15 13.20
N HIS A 356 17.77 26.28 12.56
CA HIS A 356 17.90 26.86 11.23
C HIS A 356 17.06 26.10 10.19
N ASP A 357 17.17 24.77 10.14
CA ASP A 357 16.43 23.95 9.17
C ASP A 357 14.91 23.98 9.42
N LEU A 358 14.47 24.23 10.66
CA LEU A 358 13.08 24.50 11.05
C LEU A 358 12.60 25.94 10.75
N ALA A 359 13.46 26.80 10.18
CA ALA A 359 13.22 28.23 10.00
C ALA A 359 12.93 28.97 11.33
N CYS A 360 13.54 28.50 12.42
CA CYS A 360 13.48 29.12 13.73
C CYS A 360 14.78 29.89 14.03
N PRO A 361 14.71 31.01 14.78
CA PRO A 361 15.90 31.76 15.14
C PRO A 361 16.82 30.94 16.05
N SER A 362 18.14 31.05 15.86
CA SER A 362 19.14 30.33 16.67
C SER A 362 19.12 30.73 18.15
N ASN A 363 18.58 31.92 18.46
CA ASN A 363 18.38 32.40 19.82
C ASN A 363 16.95 32.18 20.35
N LEU A 364 16.17 31.28 19.75
CA LEU A 364 14.77 31.00 20.11
C LEU A 364 14.57 30.90 21.63
N TYR A 365 15.40 30.11 22.30
CA TYR A 365 15.28 29.90 23.75
C TYR A 365 15.78 31.10 24.57
N GLN A 366 16.70 31.92 24.07
CA GLN A 366 17.23 33.06 24.82
C GLN A 366 16.32 34.30 24.77
N ARG A 367 15.46 34.41 23.75
CA ARG A 367 14.56 35.56 23.55
C ARG A 367 13.51 35.74 24.65
N TRP A 368 13.21 34.70 25.42
CA TRP A 368 12.13 34.70 26.41
C TRP A 368 12.58 35.08 27.82
N PHE A 369 13.86 35.39 28.04
CA PHE A 369 14.41 35.69 29.37
C PHE A 369 14.92 37.14 29.48
N PRO A 370 14.67 37.82 30.62
CA PRO A 370 15.22 39.15 30.88
C PRO A 370 16.76 39.13 30.94
N LYS A 371 17.39 40.30 30.75
CA LYS A 371 18.86 40.48 30.59
C LYS A 371 19.74 39.94 31.73
N SER A 372 19.19 39.43 32.83
CA SER A 372 19.90 38.76 33.94
C SER A 372 20.33 37.32 33.63
N TRP A 373 20.55 37.01 32.35
CA TRP A 373 20.97 35.70 31.86
C TRP A 373 22.45 35.43 32.17
N LYS A 374 22.74 34.27 32.77
CA LYS A 374 24.10 33.72 32.86
C LYS A 374 24.09 32.31 32.24
N PRO A 375 24.94 32.00 31.25
CA PRO A 375 25.05 30.64 30.76
C PRO A 375 25.54 29.71 31.87
N LEU A 376 24.97 28.51 31.96
CA LEU A 376 25.57 27.42 32.72
C LEU A 376 26.94 27.12 32.10
N ARG A 377 28.01 27.50 32.80
CA ARG A 377 29.34 26.94 32.52
C ARG A 377 29.36 25.57 33.19
N ILE A 378 29.37 24.52 32.37
CA ILE A 378 29.68 23.16 32.80
C ILE A 378 31.20 23.04 32.80
#